data_AF-A0A7C1SJR8-F1
#
_entry.id   AF-A0A7C1SJR8-F1
#
_cell.length_a   1.000
_cell.length_b   1.000
_cell.length_c   1.000
_cell.angle_alpha   90.00
_cell.angle_beta   90.00
_cell.angle_gamma   90.00
#
_symmetry.space_group_name_H-M   'P 1'
#
loop_
_entity.id
_entity.type
_entity.pdbx_description
1 polymer ?
#
loop_
_entity_poly.entity_id
_entity_poly.type
_entity_poly.pdbx_seq_one_letter_code
_entity_poly.pdbx_strand_id
1 'polypeptide(L)' 'MRAKIKIEILKHLLLEVGLDPARVTMYNLSAAMGPRWAEICTEFTETIKKLGPSPIWLIDQRLKKKRVGEEK' A
#
# COMPACT_ATOMS: atom_id res chain seq x y z
N MET A 1 -7.32 10.17 18.26
CA MET A 1 -7.70 10.31 16.84
C MET A 1 -8.18 8.96 16.32
N ARG A 2 -9.44 8.83 15.87
CA ARG A 2 -10.00 7.53 15.43
C ARG A 2 -9.27 6.92 14.23
N ALA A 3 -8.67 7.75 13.37
CA ALA A 3 -7.90 7.31 12.21
C ALA A 3 -6.69 6.43 12.58
N LYS A 4 -5.92 6.82 13.60
CA LYS A 4 -4.76 6.02 14.07
C LYS A 4 -5.19 4.62 14.49
N ILE A 5 -6.27 4.50 15.25
CA ILE A 5 -6.81 3.19 15.70
C ILE A 5 -7.20 2.33 14.48
N LYS A 6 -7.87 2.91 13.49
CA LYS A 6 -8.24 2.20 12.26
C LYS A 6 -7.01 1.70 11.49
N ILE A 7 -5.94 2.48 11.44
CA ILE A 7 -4.70 2.10 10.75
C ILE A 7 -4.00 0.95 11.48
N GLU A 8 -3.96 0.94 12.81
CA GLU A 8 -3.39 -0.18 13.56
C GLU A 8 -4.21 -1.47 13.35
N ILE A 9 -5.55 -1.38 13.39
CA ILE A 9 -6.41 -2.54 13.07
C ILE A 9 -6.15 -3.02 11.64
N LEU A 10 -6.06 -2.11 10.67
CA LEU A 10 -5.79 -2.47 9.28
C LEU A 10 -4.42 -3.17 9.12
N LYS A 11 -3.39 -2.72 9.83
CA LYS A 11 -2.07 -3.38 9.82
C LYS A 11 -2.15 -4.82 10.33
N HIS A 12 -2.95 -5.08 11.38
CA HIS A 12 -3.21 -6.45 11.84
C HIS A 12 -3.93 -7.28 10.79
N LEU A 13 -4.99 -6.74 10.16
CA LEU A 13 -5.72 -7.44 9.11
C LEU A 13 -4.85 -7.76 7.89
N LEU A 14 -3.91 -6.87 7.53
CA LEU A 14 -2.96 -7.11 6.44
C LEU A 14 -2.06 -8.31 6.75
N LEU A 15 -1.56 -8.45 7.99
CA LEU A 15 -0.79 -9.63 8.40
C LEU A 15 -1.60 -10.91 8.25
N GLU A 16 -2.86 -10.91 8.70
CA GLU A 16 -3.73 -12.08 8.65
C GLU A 16 -3.95 -12.59 7.22
N VAL A 17 -4.01 -11.69 6.23
CA VAL A 17 -4.14 -12.06 4.81
C VAL A 17 -2.80 -12.26 4.09
N GLY A 18 -1.69 -12.26 4.83
CA GLY A 18 -0.34 -12.48 4.29
C GLY A 18 0.24 -11.29 3.52
N LEU A 19 -0.21 -10.07 3.79
CA LEU A 19 0.34 -8.84 3.25
C LEU A 19 1.22 -8.13 4.27
N ASP A 20 2.31 -7.56 3.79
CA ASP A 20 3.21 -6.77 4.63
C ASP A 20 2.52 -5.48 5.12
N PRO A 21 2.43 -5.23 6.45
CA PRO A 21 1.81 -4.03 7.02
C PRO A 21 2.53 -2.73 6.69
N ALA A 22 3.82 -2.79 6.34
CA ALA A 22 4.60 -1.63 5.91
C ALA A 22 4.03 -1.01 4.62
N ARG A 23 3.14 -1.71 3.91
CA ARG A 23 2.38 -1.18 2.77
C ARG A 23 1.38 -0.09 3.16
N VAL A 24 1.09 0.12 4.45
CA VAL A 24 0.20 1.19 4.94
C VAL A 24 0.83 1.91 6.13
N THR A 25 0.98 3.23 6.02
CA THR A 25 1.48 4.09 7.11
C THR A 25 0.66 5.37 7.19
N MET A 26 0.50 5.90 8.41
CA MET A 26 -0.17 7.17 8.68
C MET A 26 0.83 8.18 9.20
N TYR A 27 0.78 9.40 8.66
CA TYR A 27 1.59 10.54 9.07
C TYR A 27 0.68 11.68 9.53
N ASN A 28 1.06 12.37 10.60
CA ASN A 28 0.39 13.59 11.04
C ASN A 28 1.24 14.79 10.60
N LEU A 29 0.67 15.64 9.75
CA LEU A 29 1.34 16.83 9.21
C LEU A 29 0.40 18.03 9.29
N SER A 30 0.95 19.20 9.54
CA SER A 30 0.22 20.46 9.42
C SER A 30 0.33 21.04 8.00
N ALA A 31 -0.54 21.99 7.66
CA ALA A 31 -0.53 22.64 6.34
C ALA A 31 0.80 23.34 6.00
N ALA A 32 1.60 23.70 7.01
CA ALA A 32 2.90 24.35 6.81
C ALA A 32 4.06 23.36 6.50
N MET A 33 3.84 22.05 6.64
CA MET A 33 4.90 21.03 6.52
C MET A 33 5.09 20.50 5.10
N GLY A 34 5.00 21.36 4.09
CA GLY A 34 5.13 20.99 2.67
C GLY A 34 6.43 20.25 2.33
N PRO A 35 7.63 20.76 2.70
CA PRO A 35 8.89 20.07 2.43
C PRO A 35 8.96 18.68 3.06
N ARG A 36 8.51 18.55 4.32
CA ARG A 36 8.49 17.26 5.02
C ARG A 36 7.54 16.26 4.37
N TRP A 37 6.43 16.71 3.79
CA TRP A 37 5.53 15.85 3.02
C TRP A 37 6.21 15.27 1.78
N ALA A 38 6.98 16.07 1.04
CA ALA A 38 7.72 15.60 -0.12
C ALA A 38 8.78 14.53 0.24
N GLU A 39 9.46 14.71 1.37
CA GLU A 39 10.39 13.70 1.91
C GLU A 39 9.65 12.40 2.25
N ILE A 40 8.53 12.48 2.96
CA ILE A 40 7.70 11.31 3.33
C ILE A 40 7.23 10.55 2.08
N CYS A 41 6.77 11.26 1.04
CA CYS A 41 6.37 10.63 -0.22
C CYS A 41 7.53 9.87 -0.86
N THR A 42 8.74 10.44 -0.82
CA THR A 42 9.96 9.81 -1.36
C THR A 42 10.32 8.55 -0.56
N GLU A 43 10.45 8.68 0.76
CA GLU A 43 10.77 7.57 1.68
C GLU A 43 9.76 6.42 1.58
N PHE A 44 8.46 6.76 1.54
CA PHE A 44 7.40 5.76 1.42
C PHE A 44 7.41 5.08 0.05
N THR A 45 7.67 5.83 -1.03
CA THR A 45 7.81 5.26 -2.37
C THR A 45 8.96 4.26 -2.43
N GLU A 46 10.10 4.58 -1.81
CA GLU A 46 11.23 3.65 -1.73
C GLU A 46 10.89 2.39 -0.93
N THR A 47 10.15 2.53 0.16
CA THR A 47 9.66 1.40 0.96
C THR A 47 8.79 0.47 0.10
N ILE A 48 7.81 1.02 -0.63
CA ILE A 48 6.95 0.22 -1.50
C ILE A 48 7.73 -0.43 -2.64
N LYS A 49 8.71 0.27 -3.23
CA LYS A 49 9.60 -0.30 -4.25
C LYS A 49 10.38 -1.50 -3.72
N LYS A 50 10.92 -1.43 -2.50
CA LYS A 50 11.64 -2.54 -1.86
C LYS A 50 10.73 -3.74 -1.56
N LEU A 51 9.48 -3.50 -1.17
CA LEU A 51 8.48 -4.55 -0.95
C LEU A 51 8.00 -5.20 -2.25
N GLY A 52 8.22 -4.57 -3.39
CA GLY A 52 7.79 -5.05 -4.69
C GLY A 52 6.27 -4.99 -4.91
N PRO A 53 5.80 -5.45 -6.09
CA PRO A 53 4.39 -5.43 -6.45
C PRO A 53 3.55 -6.25 -5.46
N SER A 54 2.34 -5.77 -5.17
CA SER A 54 1.42 -6.50 -4.30
C SER A 54 1.02 -7.84 -4.94
N PRO A 55 0.99 -8.96 -4.18
CA PRO A 55 0.49 -10.24 -4.65
C PRO A 55 -0.92 -10.18 -5.24
N ILE A 56 -1.79 -9.33 -4.67
CA ILE A 56 -3.16 -9.14 -5.17
C ILE A 56 -3.15 -8.57 -6.60
N TRP A 57 -2.29 -7.57 -6.83
CA TRP A 57 -2.17 -6.96 -8.15
C TRP A 57 -1.64 -7.95 -9.19
N LEU A 58 -0.65 -8.78 -8.82
CA LEU A 58 -0.13 -9.82 -9.71
C LEU A 58 -1.22 -10.84 -10.11
N ILE A 59 -2.06 -11.26 -9.16
CA ILE A 59 -3.18 -12.17 -9.42
C ILE A 59 -4.21 -11.49 -10.34
N ASP A 60 -4.60 -10.25 -10.07
CA ASP A 60 -5.55 -9.50 -10.91
C ASP A 60 -5.06 -9.38 -12.36
N GLN A 61 -3.78 -9.06 -12.57
CA GLN A 61 -3.18 -9.00 -13.90
C GLN A 61 -3.22 -10.35 -14.62
N ARG A 62 -2.93 -11.45 -13.90
CA ARG A 62 -3.00 -12.81 -14.45
C ARG A 62 -4.43 -13.17 -14.87
N LEU A 63 -5.43 -12.84 -14.04
CA LEU A 63 -6.84 -13.10 -14.32
C LEU A 63 -7.35 -12.28 -15.52
N LYS A 64 -6.94 -11.02 -15.64
CA LYS A 64 -7.23 -10.19 -16.81
C LYS A 64 -6.65 -10.79 -18.09
N LYS A 65 -5.39 -11.24 -18.07
CA LYS A 65 -4.74 -11.87 -19.21
C LYS A 65 -5.43 -13.16 -19.66
N LYS A 66 -5.92 -14.00 -18.72
CA LYS A 66 -6.68 -15.21 -19.05
C LYS A 66 -7.98 -14.90 -19.81
N ARG A 67 -8.79 -13.97 -19.30
CA ARG A 67 -10.07 -13.58 -19.94
C ARG A 67 -9.90 -13.10 -21.38
N VAL A 68 -8.89 -12.25 -21.63
CA VAL A 68 -8.58 -11.74 -22.98
C VAL A 68 -8.07 -12.85 -23.93
N GLY A 69 -7.50 -13.93 -23.39
CA GLY A 69 -7.05 -15.08 -24.17
C GLY A 69 -8.13 -16.12 -24.47
N GLU A 70 -9.21 -16.16 -23.69
CA GLU A 70 -10.37 -17.05 -23.91
C GLU A 70 -11.37 -16.46 -24.91
N GLU A 71 -11.35 -15.14 -25.13
CA GLU A 71 -12.16 -14.41 -26.11
C GLU A 71 -11.54 -14.36 -27.52
N LYS A 72 -10.38 -14.97 -27.74
CA LYS A 72 -9.71 -15.10 -29.04
C LYS A 72 -9.72 -16.54 -29.53
#